data_AF-A0A351YXP1-F1
#
_entry.id   AF-A0A351YXP1-F1
#
_cell.length_a   1.000
_cell.length_b   1.000
_cell.length_c   1.000
_cell.angle_alpha   90.00
_cell.angle_beta   90.00
_cell.angle_gamma   90.00
#
_symmetry.space_group_name_H-M   'P 1'
#
loop_
_entity.id
_entity.type
_entity.pdbx_description
1 polymer ?
#
loop_
_entity_poly.entity_id
_entity_poly.type
_entity_poly.pdbx_seq_one_letter_code
_entity_poly.pdbx_strand_id
1 'polypeptide(L)'
;RHDKENFPGIITSGKDDPFYTNSSQLPVDFTSDIFEALDHQEALQTRYTGGTVFHIFVGEQVKDWRACKELIKTVFTNYRIPYITVSPVYSVCKKHGYIPGEHFECPKCK
;
A
#
# COMPACT_ATOMS: atom_id res chain seq x y z
N ARG A 1 7.84 19.84 -2.80
CA ARG A 1 8.85 20.62 -3.56
C ARG A 1 8.77 22.10 -3.21
N HIS A 2 7.68 22.81 -3.53
CA HIS A 2 7.50 24.24 -3.17
C HIS A 2 7.73 24.56 -1.68
N ASP A 3 7.24 23.74 -0.76
CA ASP A 3 7.48 24.00 0.68
C ASP A 3 8.95 23.87 1.07
N LYS A 4 9.72 23.02 0.39
CA LYS A 4 11.16 22.87 0.63
C LYS A 4 11.96 24.06 0.07
N GLU A 5 11.47 24.68 -1.00
CA GLU A 5 12.04 25.92 -1.55
C GLU A 5 11.81 27.09 -0.59
N ASN A 6 10.61 27.20 -0.02
CA ASN A 6 10.26 28.27 0.91
C ASN A 6 10.81 28.04 2.33
N PHE A 7 11.00 26.78 2.72
CA PHE A 7 11.48 26.37 4.04
C PHE A 7 12.60 25.32 3.92
N PRO A 8 13.86 25.72 3.66
CA PRO A 8 14.95 24.77 3.40
C PRO A 8 15.25 23.79 4.54
N GLY A 9 14.88 24.14 5.78
CA GLY A 9 15.05 23.28 6.96
C GLY A 9 13.89 22.34 7.27
N ILE A 10 12.82 22.33 6.46
CA ILE A 10 11.65 21.48 6.72
C ILE A 10 12.02 19.99 6.56
N ILE A 11 11.53 19.16 7.48
CA ILE A 11 11.69 17.71 7.41
C ILE A 11 10.65 17.18 6.42
N THR A 12 11.10 16.42 5.42
CA THR A 12 10.24 15.89 4.34
C THR A 12 10.34 14.37 4.24
N SER A 13 9.25 13.71 3.87
CA SER A 13 9.30 12.33 3.36
C SER A 13 9.98 12.30 1.99
N GLY A 14 10.70 11.22 1.70
CA GLY A 14 11.47 11.06 0.46
C GLY A 14 12.91 11.60 0.57
N LYS A 15 13.86 10.84 0.04
CA LYS A 15 15.29 11.16 0.10
C LYS A 15 15.70 12.16 -0.98
N ASP A 16 15.50 11.78 -2.24
CA ASP A 16 15.90 12.60 -3.40
C ASP A 16 14.78 13.58 -3.79
N ASP A 17 13.52 13.12 -3.74
CA ASP A 17 12.35 13.90 -4.09
C ASP A 17 11.36 13.98 -2.92
N PRO A 18 11.03 15.20 -2.42
CA PRO A 18 10.14 15.34 -1.28
C PRO A 18 8.68 15.14 -1.70
N PHE A 19 7.95 14.34 -0.94
CA PHE A 19 6.52 14.09 -1.15
C PHE A 19 5.71 14.21 0.14
N TYR A 20 4.39 14.33 -0.03
CA TYR A 20 3.43 14.19 1.06
C TYR A 20 2.79 12.82 1.02
N THR A 21 2.60 12.23 2.19
CA THR A 21 1.73 11.08 2.36
C THR A 21 0.29 11.52 2.09
N ASN A 22 -0.45 10.75 1.31
CA ASN A 22 -1.78 11.11 0.88
C ASN A 22 -2.76 11.15 2.08
N SER A 23 -3.51 12.24 2.23
CA SER A 23 -4.52 12.41 3.27
C SER A 23 -3.98 12.08 4.68
N SER A 24 -4.65 11.19 5.42
CA SER A 24 -4.23 10.70 6.74
C SER A 24 -3.59 9.31 6.70
N GLN A 25 -3.11 8.86 5.54
CA GLN A 25 -2.51 7.53 5.41
C GLN A 25 -1.20 7.43 6.21
N LEU A 26 -0.80 6.19 6.51
CA LEU A 26 0.52 5.93 7.07
C LEU A 26 1.63 6.25 6.04
N PRO A 27 2.82 6.67 6.51
CA PRO A 27 4.01 6.67 5.68
C PRO A 27 4.23 5.32 4.98
N VAL A 28 4.77 5.35 3.77
CA VAL A 28 4.92 4.17 2.90
C VAL A 28 5.73 3.02 3.52
N ASP A 29 6.61 3.34 4.45
CA ASP A 29 7.58 2.47 5.11
C ASP A 29 7.26 2.25 6.61
N PHE A 30 6.07 2.62 7.07
CA PHE A 30 5.72 2.57 8.49
C PHE A 30 5.63 1.14 9.05
N THR A 31 4.84 0.28 8.41
CA THR A 31 4.73 -1.14 8.79
C THR A 31 4.36 -2.00 7.58
N SER A 32 4.82 -3.24 7.57
CA SER A 32 4.38 -4.28 6.64
C SER A 32 3.26 -5.15 7.22
N ASP A 33 2.92 -4.99 8.49
CA ASP A 33 1.82 -5.73 9.13
C ASP A 33 0.48 -5.06 8.80
N ILE A 34 -0.38 -5.79 8.09
CA ILE A 34 -1.68 -5.32 7.64
C ILE A 34 -2.59 -4.98 8.83
N PHE A 35 -2.57 -5.78 9.89
CA PHE A 35 -3.46 -5.60 11.05
C PHE A 35 -2.99 -4.46 11.94
N GLU A 36 -1.68 -4.30 12.12
CA GLU A 36 -1.12 -3.13 12.79
C GLU A 36 -1.53 -1.83 12.06
N ALA A 37 -1.42 -1.82 10.73
CA ALA A 37 -1.84 -0.69 9.92
C ALA A 37 -3.35 -0.42 10.01
N LEU A 38 -4.19 -1.46 10.03
CA LEU A 38 -5.64 -1.35 10.19
C LEU A 38 -6.03 -0.80 11.57
N ASP A 39 -5.44 -1.33 12.64
CA ASP A 39 -5.65 -0.88 14.02
C ASP A 39 -5.32 0.61 14.18
N HIS A 40 -4.21 1.04 13.57
CA HIS A 40 -3.81 2.44 13.58
C HIS A 40 -4.77 3.33 12.76
N GLN A 41 -5.24 2.85 11.61
CA GLN A 41 -5.94 3.69 10.64
C GLN A 41 -7.46 3.74 10.84
N GLU A 42 -8.08 2.75 11.49
CA GLU A 42 -9.55 2.65 11.60
C GLU A 42 -10.19 3.95 12.14
N ALA A 43 -9.67 4.49 13.23
CA ALA A 43 -10.26 5.67 13.89
C ALA A 43 -10.23 6.94 13.02
N LEU A 44 -9.27 7.04 12.10
CA LEU A 44 -9.14 8.16 11.16
C LEU A 44 -9.95 7.90 9.89
N GLN A 45 -9.79 6.72 9.30
CA GLN A 45 -10.40 6.38 8.02
C GLN A 45 -11.93 6.36 8.11
N THR A 46 -12.51 5.98 9.25
CA THR A 46 -13.96 6.01 9.50
C THR A 46 -14.55 7.43 9.59
N ARG A 47 -13.72 8.47 9.70
CA ARG A 47 -14.17 9.87 9.71
C ARG A 47 -14.36 10.47 8.32
N TYR A 48 -13.80 9.84 7.29
CA TYR A 48 -13.94 10.31 5.91
C TYR A 48 -15.31 9.92 5.37
N THR A 49 -16.19 10.91 5.20
CA THR A 49 -17.52 10.73 4.60
C THR A 49 -17.54 11.01 3.09
N GLY A 50 -16.60 11.83 2.60
CA GLY A 50 -16.43 12.15 1.17
C GLY A 50 -15.68 11.09 0.36
N GLY A 51 -15.20 10.04 1.02
CA GLY A 51 -14.46 8.95 0.41
C GLY A 51 -13.07 8.79 1.02
N THR A 52 -12.71 7.54 1.27
CA THR A 52 -11.35 7.11 1.56
C THR A 52 -11.12 5.71 1.02
N VAL A 53 -9.86 5.30 0.90
CA VAL A 53 -9.46 3.94 0.53
C VAL A 53 -8.25 3.54 1.37
N PHE A 54 -8.30 2.36 1.96
CA PHE A 54 -7.15 1.75 2.62
C PHE A 54 -6.46 0.77 1.66
N HIS A 55 -5.14 0.90 1.50
CA HIS A 55 -4.37 0.08 0.57
C HIS A 55 -3.65 -1.05 1.30
N ILE A 56 -3.99 -2.29 0.95
CA ILE A 56 -3.28 -3.49 1.39
C ILE A 56 -2.35 -3.92 0.26
N PHE A 57 -1.05 -3.77 0.47
CA PHE A 57 -0.03 -4.26 -0.47
C PHE A 57 0.43 -5.66 -0.04
N VAL A 58 0.32 -6.62 -0.95
CA VAL A 58 0.73 -8.01 -0.71
C VAL A 58 2.00 -8.28 -1.50
N GLY A 59 3.11 -8.56 -0.81
CA GLY A 59 4.44 -8.71 -1.41
C GLY A 59 4.59 -9.87 -2.41
N GLU A 60 3.58 -10.75 -2.52
CA GLU A 60 3.54 -11.79 -3.53
C GLU A 60 2.20 -11.81 -4.27
N GLN A 61 2.18 -12.49 -5.42
CA GLN A 61 0.95 -12.77 -6.12
C GLN A 61 -0.01 -13.57 -5.22
N VAL A 62 -1.28 -13.17 -5.18
CA VAL A 62 -2.34 -13.98 -4.57
C VAL A 62 -2.49 -15.28 -5.37
N LYS A 63 -1.89 -16.37 -4.89
CA LYS A 63 -1.92 -17.70 -5.54
C LYS A 63 -3.25 -18.42 -5.32
N ASP A 64 -3.90 -18.19 -4.18
CA ASP A 64 -5.22 -18.75 -3.85
C ASP A 64 -6.20 -17.62 -3.55
N TRP A 65 -7.23 -17.50 -4.40
CA TRP A 65 -8.30 -16.53 -4.21
C TRP A 65 -9.06 -16.72 -2.89
N ARG A 66 -9.04 -17.94 -2.31
CA ARG A 66 -9.65 -18.21 -1.01
C ARG A 66 -8.93 -17.45 0.10
N ALA A 67 -7.60 -17.37 0.05
CA ALA A 67 -6.83 -16.60 1.03
C ALA A 67 -7.21 -15.11 0.97
N CYS A 68 -7.33 -14.53 -0.23
CA CYS A 68 -7.78 -13.15 -0.40
C CYS A 68 -9.23 -12.95 0.09
N LYS A 69 -10.13 -13.90 -0.19
CA LYS A 69 -11.50 -13.88 0.33
C LYS A 69 -11.54 -13.88 1.86
N GLU A 70 -10.75 -14.74 2.51
CA GLU A 70 -10.72 -14.80 3.97
C GLU A 70 -10.05 -13.56 4.58
N LEU A 71 -9.05 -12.97 3.92
CA LEU A 71 -8.51 -11.66 4.30
C LEU A 71 -9.60 -10.58 4.25
N ILE A 72 -10.28 -10.44 3.11
CA ILE A 72 -11.36 -9.45 2.93
C ILE A 72 -12.44 -9.63 4.02
N LYS A 73 -12.90 -10.86 4.25
CA LYS A 73 -13.85 -11.15 5.32
C LYS A 73 -13.33 -10.75 6.69
N THR A 74 -12.08 -11.08 7.00
CA THR A 74 -11.46 -10.76 8.29
C THR A 74 -11.41 -9.25 8.50
N VAL A 75 -11.02 -8.48 7.48
CA VAL A 75 -10.99 -7.01 7.56
C VAL A 75 -12.39 -6.45 7.80
N PHE A 76 -13.37 -6.81 6.99
CA PHE A 76 -14.73 -6.25 7.12
C PHE A 76 -15.54 -6.79 8.30
N THR A 77 -15.11 -7.90 8.93
CA THR A 77 -15.74 -8.42 10.15
C THR A 77 -15.20 -7.73 11.40
N ASN A 78 -13.92 -7.36 11.40
CA ASN A 78 -13.25 -6.80 12.59
C ASN A 78 -13.11 -5.28 12.55
N TYR A 79 -13.14 -4.66 11.38
CA TYR A 79 -12.92 -3.22 11.19
C TYR A 79 -14.06 -2.54 10.44
N ARG A 80 -14.24 -1.25 10.70
CA ARG A 80 -15.27 -0.39 10.08
C ARG A 80 -14.75 0.44 8.90
N ILE A 81 -13.62 0.05 8.31
CA ILE A 81 -13.05 0.77 7.17
C ILE A 81 -14.00 0.67 5.97
N PRO A 82 -14.38 1.79 5.33
CA PRO A 82 -15.45 1.80 4.34
C PRO A 82 -15.03 1.18 3.00
N TYR A 83 -13.74 1.23 2.67
CA TYR A 83 -13.23 0.75 1.38
C TYR A 83 -11.76 0.34 1.48
N ILE A 84 -11.45 -0.85 0.94
CA ILE A 84 -10.09 -1.37 0.87
C ILE A 84 -9.74 -1.78 -0.56
N THR A 85 -8.45 -1.77 -0.87
CA THR A 85 -7.89 -2.41 -2.07
C THR A 85 -6.85 -3.44 -1.64
N VAL A 86 -6.76 -4.55 -2.38
CA VAL A 86 -5.73 -5.56 -2.20
C VAL A 86 -4.89 -5.60 -3.48
N SER A 87 -3.64 -5.17 -3.37
CA SER A 87 -2.73 -4.99 -4.48
C SER A 87 -1.58 -6.01 -4.38
N PRO A 88 -1.61 -7.10 -5.16
CA PRO A 88 -0.50 -8.04 -5.22
C PRO A 88 0.67 -7.46 -6.00
N VAL A 89 1.89 -7.81 -5.58
CA VAL A 89 3.11 -7.48 -6.30
C VAL A 89 3.38 -8.50 -7.40
N TYR A 90 3.63 -8.00 -8.61
CA TYR A 90 4.10 -8.75 -9.75
C TYR A 90 5.04 -7.90 -10.58
N SER A 91 5.91 -8.56 -11.33
CA SER A 91 6.86 -7.94 -12.26
C SER A 91 6.45 -8.23 -13.70
N VAL A 92 6.78 -7.32 -14.62
CA VAL A 92 6.43 -7.47 -16.04
C VAL A 92 7.69 -7.62 -16.89
N CYS A 93 7.79 -8.72 -17.62
CA CYS A 93 8.84 -8.96 -18.60
C CYS A 93 8.28 -8.82 -20.03
N LYS A 94 9.00 -8.10 -20.90
CA LYS A 94 8.63 -7.96 -22.32
C LYS A 94 8.52 -9.29 -23.07
N LYS A 95 9.29 -10.32 -22.67
CA LYS A 95 9.27 -11.66 -23.28
C LYS A 95 8.32 -12.62 -22.58
N HIS A 96 8.28 -12.59 -21.25
CA HIS A 96 7.61 -13.62 -20.45
C HIS A 96 6.30 -13.16 -19.77
N GLY A 97 5.88 -11.91 -19.99
CA GLY A 97 4.66 -11.36 -19.41
C GLY A 97 4.75 -11.16 -17.90
N TYR A 98 3.64 -11.42 -17.21
CA TYR A 98 3.53 -11.29 -15.75
C TYR A 98 4.34 -12.36 -15.02
N ILE A 99 5.09 -11.93 -14.01
CA ILE A 99 5.93 -12.77 -13.17
C ILE A 99 5.50 -12.50 -11.72
N PRO A 100 5.18 -13.55 -10.93
CA PRO A 100 4.80 -13.38 -9.53
C PRO A 100 5.91 -12.74 -8.71
N GLY A 101 5.59 -11.74 -7.87
CA GLY A 101 6.55 -11.12 -6.96
C GLY A 101 7.42 -10.02 -7.58
N GLU A 102 8.33 -9.48 -6.76
CA GLU A 102 9.24 -8.40 -7.13
C GLU A 102 10.54 -8.95 -7.74
N HIS A 103 10.81 -8.57 -8.98
CA HIS A 103 11.97 -8.99 -9.74
C HIS A 103 12.50 -7.82 -10.57
N PHE A 104 13.67 -7.29 -10.20
CA PHE A 104 14.39 -6.29 -10.98
C PHE A 104 14.95 -6.86 -12.30
N GLU A 105 15.24 -8.17 -12.31
CA GLU A 105 15.65 -8.92 -13.49
C GLU A 105 14.74 -10.13 -13.70
N CYS A 106 14.33 -10.37 -14.94
CA CYS A 106 13.44 -11.49 -15.24
C CYS A 106 14.16 -12.84 -15.00
N PRO A 107 13.70 -13.70 -14.08
CA PRO A 107 14.35 -14.97 -13.76
C PRO A 107 14.35 -15.97 -14.92
N LYS A 108 13.51 -15.74 -15.94
CA LYS A 108 13.37 -16.59 -17.13
C LYS A 108 14.16 -16.09 -18.34
N CYS A 109 14.71 -14.87 -18.31
CA CYS A 109 15.41 -14.25 -19.45
C CYS A 109 16.89 -14.60 -19.58
N LYS A 110 17.38 -15.56 -18.79
CA LYS A 110 18.74 -16.07 -18.95
C LYS A 110 18.95 -16.61 -20.35
#